data_AF-A0A528V7A3-F1
#
_entry.id   AF-A0A528V7A3-F1
#
_cell.length_a   1.000
_cell.length_b   1.000
_cell.length_c   1.000
_cell.angle_alpha   90.00
_cell.angle_beta   90.00
_cell.angle_gamma   90.00
#
_symmetry.space_group_name_H-M   'P 1'
#
loop_
_entity.id
_entity.type
_entity.pdbx_description
1 polymer ?
#
loop_
_entity_poly.entity_id
_entity_poly.type
_entity_poly.pdbx_seq_one_letter_code
_entity_poly.pdbx_strand_id
1 'polypeptide(L)'
;ALERQGQIVAGVVYNPAMDELYTAERGGGAFMNDRRLRVAGRTKLIDTVIGCGVPHLGRGQHGNFLIELRNVMAEVSGVRRLGSASLDLAYVAAGRMD
;
A
#
# COMPACT_ATOMS: atom_id res chain seq x y z
N ALA A 1 9.96 -10.90 -3.99
CA ALA A 1 10.14 -11.22 -2.57
C ALA A 1 10.91 -12.54 -2.46
N LEU A 2 11.58 -12.80 -1.35
CA LEU A 2 12.23 -14.08 -1.05
C LEU A 2 11.38 -14.84 -0.04
N GLU A 3 11.02 -16.07 -0.38
CA GLU A 3 10.32 -17.00 0.51
C GLU A 3 11.25 -18.13 0.95
N ARG A 4 11.17 -18.53 2.21
CA ARG A 4 11.80 -19.73 2.75
C ARG A 4 10.80 -20.46 3.63
N GLN A 5 10.59 -21.75 3.36
CA GLN A 5 9.69 -22.61 4.15
C GLN A 5 8.27 -22.01 4.31
N GLY A 6 7.70 -21.46 3.22
CA GLY A 6 6.36 -20.86 3.25
C GLY A 6 6.29 -19.47 3.91
N GLN A 7 7.43 -18.87 4.29
CA GLN A 7 7.47 -17.58 4.96
C GLN A 7 8.26 -16.57 4.13
N ILE A 8 7.69 -15.39 3.90
CA ILE A 8 8.39 -14.27 3.26
C ILE A 8 9.45 -13.75 4.22
N VAL A 9 10.72 -13.84 3.81
CA VAL A 9 11.88 -13.45 4.63
C VAL A 9 12.52 -12.15 4.18
N ALA A 10 12.33 -11.74 2.92
CA ALA A 10 12.80 -10.46 2.41
C ALA A 10 11.91 -9.90 1.28
N GLY A 11 11.85 -8.58 1.17
CA GLY A 11 11.09 -7.84 0.15
C GLY A 11 11.87 -6.62 -0.35
N VAL A 12 11.76 -6.36 -1.66
CA VAL A 12 12.31 -5.18 -2.32
C VAL A 12 11.26 -4.63 -3.28
N VAL A 13 10.99 -3.33 -3.20
CA VAL A 13 10.20 -2.56 -4.18
C VAL A 13 11.02 -1.34 -4.56
N TYR A 14 11.25 -1.13 -5.84
CA TYR A 14 12.02 0.01 -6.33
C TYR A 14 11.15 0.84 -7.28
N ASN A 15 11.02 2.13 -6.98
CA ASN A 15 10.41 3.11 -7.85
C ASN A 15 11.50 3.87 -8.61
N PRO A 16 11.84 3.48 -9.85
CA PRO A 16 12.94 4.09 -10.59
C PRO A 16 12.66 5.53 -11.02
N ALA A 17 11.38 5.92 -11.13
CA ALA A 17 11.02 7.29 -11.52
C ALA A 17 11.33 8.32 -10.45
N MET A 18 11.36 7.90 -9.17
CA MET A 18 11.57 8.76 -8.01
C MET A 18 12.83 8.39 -7.21
N ASP A 19 13.58 7.38 -7.66
CA ASP A 19 14.72 6.80 -6.94
C ASP A 19 14.38 6.39 -5.50
N GLU A 20 13.28 5.65 -5.33
CA GLU A 20 12.82 5.17 -4.01
C GLU A 20 12.98 3.66 -3.90
N LEU A 21 13.94 3.22 -3.08
CA LEU A 21 14.20 1.82 -2.79
C LEU A 21 13.61 1.45 -1.43
N TYR A 22 12.54 0.66 -1.45
CA TYR A 22 11.90 0.08 -0.28
C TYR A 22 12.43 -1.32 -0.05
N THR A 23 12.96 -1.59 1.14
CA THR A 23 13.50 -2.90 1.53
C THR A 23 12.95 -3.35 2.87
N ALA A 24 12.81 -4.66 3.05
CA ALA A 24 12.46 -5.24 4.34
C ALA A 24 13.05 -6.64 4.48
N GLU A 25 13.49 -6.96 5.69
CA GLU A 25 13.84 -8.31 6.11
C GLU A 25 13.03 -8.69 7.34
N ARG A 26 12.66 -9.96 7.45
CA ARG A 26 11.86 -10.44 8.58
C ARG A 26 12.60 -10.22 9.90
N GLY A 27 11.98 -9.51 10.83
CA GLY A 27 12.58 -9.12 12.11
C GLY A 27 13.51 -7.89 12.03
N GLY A 28 14.00 -7.52 10.85
CA GLY A 28 14.89 -6.37 10.64
C GLY A 28 14.17 -5.03 10.49
N GLY A 29 12.86 -5.06 10.19
CA GLY A 29 12.05 -3.87 9.89
C GLY A 29 12.02 -3.53 8.40
N ALA A 30 11.45 -2.38 8.06
CA ALA A 30 11.33 -1.87 6.70
C ALA A 30 12.02 -0.51 6.56
N PHE A 31 12.56 -0.24 5.37
CA PHE A 31 13.38 0.93 5.06
C PHE A 31 13.00 1.52 3.70
N MET A 32 13.20 2.83 3.54
CA MET A 32 13.21 3.52 2.25
C MET A 32 14.49 4.34 2.17
N ASN A 33 15.34 4.09 1.17
CA ASN A 33 16.65 4.75 1.00
C ASN A 33 17.42 4.82 2.34
N ASP A 34 17.64 3.65 2.94
CA ASP A 34 18.35 3.43 4.22
C ASP A 34 17.73 4.07 5.47
N ARG A 35 16.54 4.69 5.36
CA ARG A 35 15.80 5.24 6.50
C ARG A 35 14.70 4.30 6.93
N ARG A 36 14.65 3.99 8.23
CA ARG A 36 13.63 3.11 8.82
C ARG A 36 12.23 3.71 8.66
N LEU A 37 11.29 2.87 8.24
CA LEU A 37 9.88 3.23 8.07
C LEU A 37 9.04 2.91 9.29
N ARG A 38 7.92 3.63 9.40
CA ARG A 38 6.79 3.36 10.28
C ARG A 38 5.51 3.70 9.51
N VAL A 39 4.45 2.92 9.75
CA VAL A 39 3.12 3.23 9.25
C VAL A 39 2.60 4.54 9.86
N ALA A 40 1.59 5.13 9.24
CA ALA A 40 0.92 6.30 9.78
C ALA A 40 0.25 5.98 11.13
N GLY A 41 0.24 6.96 12.04
CA GLY A 41 -0.35 6.84 13.39
C GLY A 41 -1.79 7.33 13.50
N ARG A 42 -2.49 7.52 12.37
CA ARG A 42 -3.87 8.02 12.36
C ARG A 42 -4.83 6.97 12.89
N THR A 43 -5.83 7.40 13.66
CA THR A 43 -6.78 6.49 14.34
C THR A 43 -8.23 6.70 13.92
N LYS A 44 -8.51 7.73 13.11
CA LYS A 44 -9.85 8.06 12.63
C LYS A 44 -9.85 8.09 11.10
N LEU A 45 -10.85 7.45 10.49
CA LEU A 45 -10.99 7.40 9.03
C LEU A 45 -11.02 8.79 8.40
N ILE A 46 -11.67 9.76 9.04
CA ILE A 46 -11.75 11.12 8.50
C ILE A 46 -10.39 11.77 8.24
N ASP A 47 -9.33 11.31 8.91
CA ASP A 47 -7.97 11.84 8.74
C ASP A 47 -7.14 11.04 7.70
N THR A 48 -7.66 9.93 7.16
CA THR A 48 -6.89 8.95 6.36
C THR A 48 -6.99 9.14 4.84
N VAL A 49 -5.96 8.65 4.15
CA VAL A 49 -5.90 8.50 2.70
C VAL A 49 -5.76 7.01 2.34
N ILE A 50 -6.77 6.45 1.69
CA ILE A 50 -6.86 5.02 1.37
C ILE A 50 -6.46 4.76 -0.09
N GLY A 51 -5.51 3.85 -0.31
CA GLY A 51 -5.17 3.33 -1.63
C GLY A 51 -6.12 2.21 -2.07
N CYS A 52 -6.52 2.18 -3.34
CA CYS A 52 -7.37 1.11 -3.88
C CYS A 52 -7.01 0.70 -5.31
N GLY A 53 -7.23 -0.58 -5.62
CA GLY A 53 -7.18 -1.12 -6.97
C GLY A 53 -8.57 -1.29 -7.57
N VAL A 54 -8.89 -0.53 -8.62
CA VAL A 54 -10.18 -0.62 -9.32
C VAL A 54 -10.21 -1.85 -10.24
N PRO A 55 -11.24 -2.71 -10.19
CA PRO A 55 -11.42 -3.78 -11.17
C PRO A 55 -11.54 -3.21 -12.59
N HIS A 56 -10.65 -3.68 -13.47
CA HIS A 56 -10.61 -3.33 -14.89
C HIS A 56 -11.29 -4.40 -15.75
N LEU A 57 -11.37 -4.15 -17.05
CA LEU A 57 -11.92 -5.07 -18.06
C LEU A 57 -11.48 -6.52 -17.81
N GLY A 58 -12.45 -7.43 -17.70
CA GLY A 58 -12.21 -8.87 -17.53
C GLY A 58 -11.98 -9.35 -16.08
N ARG A 59 -11.80 -8.45 -15.10
CA ARG A 59 -11.62 -8.85 -13.68
C ARG A 59 -12.94 -9.17 -12.97
N GLY A 60 -14.06 -8.62 -13.47
CA GLY A 60 -15.39 -8.81 -12.90
C GLY A 60 -15.61 -8.03 -11.60
N GLN A 61 -16.71 -8.34 -10.89
CA GLN A 61 -17.06 -7.79 -9.57
C GLN A 61 -17.15 -6.25 -9.47
N HIS A 62 -17.30 -5.55 -10.60
CA HIS A 62 -17.37 -4.09 -10.64
C HIS A 62 -18.46 -3.51 -9.73
N GLY A 63 -19.65 -4.13 -9.68
CA GLY A 63 -20.76 -3.68 -8.85
C GLY A 63 -20.45 -3.71 -7.35
N ASN A 64 -19.84 -4.81 -6.87
CA ASN A 64 -19.45 -4.94 -5.46
C ASN A 64 -18.38 -3.92 -5.09
N PHE A 65 -17.36 -3.76 -5.95
CA PHE A 65 -16.31 -2.77 -5.73
C PHE A 65 -16.85 -1.33 -5.67
N LEU A 66 -17.84 -0.98 -6.50
CA LEU A 66 -18.44 0.36 -6.45
C LEU A 66 -19.18 0.63 -5.12
N ILE A 67 -19.77 -0.41 -4.51
CA ILE A 67 -20.40 -0.31 -3.18
C ILE A 67 -19.33 -0.14 -2.10
N GLU A 68 -18.26 -0.94 -2.15
CA GLU A 68 -17.11 -0.84 -1.24
C GLU A 68 -16.47 0.56 -1.29
N LEU A 69 -16.18 1.03 -2.51
CA LEU A 69 -15.59 2.33 -2.76
C LEU A 69 -16.49 3.46 -2.25
N ARG A 70 -17.80 3.40 -2.52
CA ARG A 70 -18.77 4.39 -2.01
C ARG A 70 -18.72 4.51 -0.50
N ASN A 71 -18.70 3.38 0.21
CA ASN A 71 -18.70 3.38 1.68
C ASN A 71 -17.39 3.95 2.24
N VAL A 72 -16.24 3.62 1.64
CA VAL A 72 -14.95 4.18 2.05
C VAL A 72 -14.88 5.69 1.77
N MET A 73 -15.27 6.12 0.57
CA MET A 73 -15.22 7.53 0.16
C MET A 73 -16.03 8.47 1.05
N ALA A 74 -17.07 7.98 1.72
CA ALA A 74 -17.89 8.78 2.62
C ALA A 74 -17.19 9.10 3.96
N GLU A 75 -16.18 8.31 4.35
CA GLU A 75 -15.60 8.32 5.69
C GLU A 75 -14.14 8.82 5.74
N VAL A 76 -13.47 8.95 4.59
CA VAL A 76 -12.02 9.21 4.52
C VAL A 76 -11.69 10.57 3.92
N SER A 77 -10.52 11.12 4.28
CA SER A 77 -10.01 12.37 3.69
C SER A 77 -9.67 12.24 2.20
N GLY A 78 -9.35 11.03 1.72
CA GLY A 78 -9.17 10.83 0.29
C GLY A 78 -8.96 9.38 -0.12
N VAL A 79 -9.23 9.11 -1.39
CA VAL A 79 -8.91 7.84 -2.05
C VAL A 79 -7.80 8.07 -3.07
N ARG A 80 -6.90 7.10 -3.23
CA ARG A 80 -5.84 7.08 -4.26
C ARG A 80 -5.90 5.80 -5.08
N ARG A 81 -5.66 5.96 -6.37
CA ARG A 81 -5.49 4.85 -7.33
C ARG A 81 -4.18 5.08 -8.05
N LEU A 82 -3.09 4.48 -7.56
CA LEU A 82 -1.75 4.67 -8.14
C LEU A 82 -1.50 3.75 -9.35
N GLY A 83 -2.10 2.56 -9.35
CA GLY A 83 -1.90 1.59 -10.44
C GLY A 83 -0.71 0.66 -10.30
N SER A 84 -0.03 0.71 -9.15
CA SER A 84 1.04 -0.21 -8.79
C SER A 84 0.78 -0.74 -7.39
N ALA A 85 0.34 -1.99 -7.30
CA ALA A 85 0.00 -2.61 -6.02
C ALA A 85 1.22 -2.73 -5.08
N SER A 86 2.42 -2.94 -5.63
CA SER A 86 3.65 -2.99 -4.84
C SER A 86 4.01 -1.63 -4.24
N LEU A 87 3.78 -0.53 -4.98
CA LEU A 87 3.98 0.82 -4.45
C LEU A 87 2.88 1.23 -3.48
N ASP A 88 1.63 0.80 -3.69
CA ASP A 88 0.55 1.04 -2.74
C ASP A 88 0.92 0.46 -1.36
N LEU A 89 1.39 -0.79 -1.31
CA LEU A 89 1.84 -1.44 -0.07
C LEU A 89 3.08 -0.77 0.53
N ALA A 90 4.05 -0.35 -0.29
CA ALA A 90 5.22 0.37 0.16
C ALA A 90 4.86 1.73 0.78
N TYR A 91 3.86 2.42 0.23
CA TYR A 91 3.40 3.71 0.71
C TYR A 91 2.63 3.60 2.02
N VAL A 92 1.87 2.52 2.23
CA VAL A 92 1.30 2.18 3.56
C VAL A 92 2.43 1.94 4.56
N ALA A 93 3.43 1.12 4.22
CA ALA A 93 4.58 0.86 5.09
C ALA A 93 5.35 2.14 5.47
N ALA A 94 5.39 3.12 4.55
CA ALA A 94 6.03 4.42 4.74
C ALA A 94 5.12 5.51 5.37
N GLY A 95 3.86 5.20 5.70
CA GLY A 95 2.91 6.15 6.26
C GLY A 95 2.48 7.28 5.32
N ARG A 96 2.68 7.10 4.00
CA ARG A 96 2.19 8.02 2.95
C ARG A 96 0.73 7.77 2.62
N MET A 97 0.26 6.56 2.86
CA MET A 97 -1.13 6.16 2.88
C MET A 97 -1.38 5.43 4.21
N ASP A 98 -2.66 5.26 4.54
CA ASP A 98 -3.13 4.73 5.81
C ASP A 98 -3.77 3.34 5.65
#